data_AF-A0A0F9CPJ6-F1
#
_entry.id   AF-A0A0F9CPJ6-F1
#
_cell.length_a   1.000
_cell.length_b   1.000
_cell.length_c   1.000
_cell.angle_alpha   90.00
_cell.angle_beta   90.00
_cell.angle_gamma   90.00
#
_symmetry.space_group_name_H-M   'P 1'
#
loop_
_entity.id
_entity.type
_entity.pdbx_description
1 polymer ?
#
loop_
_entity_poly.entity_id
_entity_poly.type
_entity_poly.pdbx_seq_one_letter_code
_entity_poly.pdbx_strand_id
1 'polypeptide(L)'
;MPRIKVDHMKCTGCRLCETACSLNHVNNIANPRRSRIRVMKDDNRHYPVISGPFVDAACTSKQIIEINGHKYDMCAFCRASCPEKPFFIEAETGIPLKCDFCGIPPSPSCVRWCNSGALELVDD
;
A
#
# COMPACT_ATOMS: atom_id res chain seq x y z
N MET A 1 6.61 0.97 -18.08
CA MET A 1 5.80 0.24 -17.08
C MET A 1 4.96 1.26 -16.34
N PRO A 2 3.65 1.03 -16.13
CA PRO A 2 2.80 2.01 -15.45
C PRO A 2 3.33 2.30 -14.04
N ARG A 3 3.24 3.57 -13.63
CA ARG A 3 3.70 4.04 -12.32
C ARG A 3 2.55 4.71 -11.58
N ILE A 4 2.50 4.57 -10.26
CA ILE A 4 1.61 5.37 -9.41
C ILE A 4 2.49 6.33 -8.62
N LYS A 5 2.32 7.62 -8.87
CA LYS A 5 2.93 8.68 -8.06
C LYS A 5 2.16 8.80 -6.76
N VAL A 6 2.90 8.84 -5.65
CA VAL A 6 2.36 9.02 -4.30
C VAL A 6 2.83 10.36 -3.75
N ASP A 7 1.92 11.32 -3.65
CA ASP A 7 2.15 12.60 -2.98
C ASP A 7 1.61 12.53 -1.55
N HIS A 8 2.47 12.15 -0.61
CA HIS A 8 2.08 11.96 0.78
C HIS A 8 1.64 13.26 1.46
N MET A 9 2.05 14.43 0.96
CA MET A 9 1.65 15.73 1.50
C MET A 9 0.18 16.04 1.23
N LYS A 10 -0.39 15.45 0.17
CA LYS A 10 -1.82 15.52 -0.15
C LYS A 10 -2.63 14.41 0.53
N CYS A 11 -2.00 13.46 1.22
CA CYS A 11 -2.71 12.35 1.82
C CYS A 11 -3.39 12.78 3.14
N THR A 12 -4.72 12.70 3.17
CA THR A 12 -5.52 13.05 4.37
C THR A 12 -5.66 11.91 5.37
N GLY A 13 -5.18 10.70 5.03
CA GLY A 13 -5.36 9.52 5.88
C GLY A 13 -6.77 8.93 5.86
N CYS A 14 -7.62 9.27 4.88
CA CYS A 14 -9.01 8.79 4.82
C CYS A 14 -9.16 7.28 4.54
N ARG A 15 -8.11 6.62 4.04
CA ARG A 15 -8.04 5.17 3.74
C ARG A 15 -9.09 4.67 2.73
N LEU A 16 -9.74 5.56 1.98
CA LEU A 16 -10.65 5.18 0.89
C LEU A 16 -9.96 4.32 -0.19
N CYS A 17 -8.68 4.55 -0.43
CA CYS A 17 -7.87 3.71 -1.33
C CYS A 17 -7.78 2.26 -0.84
N GLU A 18 -7.73 2.02 0.48
CA GLU A 18 -7.68 0.66 1.03
C GLU A 18 -9.00 -0.05 0.80
N THR A 19 -10.11 0.62 1.14
CA THR A 19 -11.49 0.13 0.95
C THR A 19 -11.77 -0.16 -0.53
N ALA A 20 -11.52 0.81 -1.42
CA ALA A 20 -11.74 0.67 -2.85
C ALA A 20 -10.93 -0.48 -3.46
N CYS A 21 -9.69 -0.67 -3.03
CA CYS A 21 -8.87 -1.79 -3.48
C CYS A 21 -9.41 -3.12 -2.95
N SER A 22 -9.78 -3.23 -1.67
CA SER A 22 -10.35 -4.48 -1.14
C SER A 22 -11.63 -4.90 -1.85
N LEU A 23 -12.57 -3.97 -2.05
CA LEU A 23 -13.84 -4.22 -2.76
C LEU A 23 -13.62 -4.63 -4.22
N ASN A 24 -12.61 -4.06 -4.89
CA ASN A 24 -12.30 -4.41 -6.28
C ASN A 24 -11.83 -5.87 -6.46
N HIS A 25 -11.27 -6.47 -5.41
CA HIS A 25 -10.72 -7.83 -5.48
C HIS A 25 -11.57 -8.87 -4.77
N VAL A 26 -12.50 -8.45 -3.92
CA VAL A 26 -13.39 -9.33 -3.17
C VAL A 26 -14.79 -8.74 -3.20
N ASN A 27 -15.65 -9.36 -4.00
CA ASN A 27 -17.03 -8.91 -4.18
C ASN A 27 -17.75 -8.80 -2.83
N ASN A 28 -18.42 -7.67 -2.62
CA ASN A 28 -19.26 -7.38 -1.45
C ASN A 28 -18.54 -7.43 -0.08
N ILE A 29 -17.21 -7.42 -0.04
CA ILE A 29 -16.45 -7.43 1.22
C ILE A 29 -15.48 -6.24 1.24
N ALA A 30 -15.85 -5.21 2.02
CA ALA A 30 -14.97 -4.09 2.31
C ALA A 30 -14.09 -4.43 3.53
N ASN A 31 -12.92 -5.01 3.28
CA ASN A 31 -11.95 -5.35 4.32
C ASN A 31 -10.57 -4.79 3.98
N PRO A 32 -10.14 -3.67 4.61
CA PRO A 32 -8.82 -3.07 4.37
C PRO A 32 -7.63 -4.01 4.59
N ARG A 33 -7.78 -5.08 5.38
CA ARG A 33 -6.71 -6.10 5.55
C ARG A 33 -6.46 -6.90 4.26
N ARG A 34 -7.45 -6.97 3.36
CA ARG A 34 -7.36 -7.64 2.06
C ARG A 34 -6.90 -6.69 0.94
N SER A 35 -6.53 -5.46 1.30
CA SER A 35 -6.11 -4.42 0.34
C SER A 35 -4.66 -4.59 -0.10
N ARG A 36 -4.40 -4.31 -1.39
CA ARG A 36 -3.06 -4.25 -1.98
C ARG A 36 -2.42 -2.87 -1.85
N ILE A 37 -3.04 -1.94 -1.13
CA ILE A 37 -2.47 -0.65 -0.72
C ILE A 37 -2.80 -0.43 0.76
N ARG A 38 -1.87 0.11 1.53
CA ARG A 38 -2.03 0.40 2.96
C ARG A 38 -1.51 1.79 3.27
N VAL A 39 -2.27 2.59 4.01
CA VAL A 39 -1.84 3.91 4.46
C VAL A 39 -1.13 3.75 5.80
N MET A 40 0.19 3.91 5.79
CA MET A 40 0.99 3.95 7.01
C MET A 40 0.83 5.31 7.67
N LYS A 41 0.74 5.32 8.99
CA LYS A 41 0.60 6.55 9.78
C LYS A 41 1.85 6.74 10.64
N ASP A 42 2.36 7.96 10.65
CA ASP A 42 3.45 8.43 11.50
C ASP A 42 3.09 9.84 11.98
N ASP A 43 2.80 10.01 13.27
CA ASP A 43 2.26 11.23 13.85
C ASP A 43 1.05 11.79 13.04
N ASN A 44 1.23 12.94 12.39
CA ASN A 44 0.25 13.62 11.56
C ASN A 44 0.45 13.37 10.05
N ARG A 45 1.30 12.42 9.67
CA ARG A 45 1.66 12.11 8.28
C ARG A 45 1.10 10.75 7.87
N HIS A 46 0.71 10.66 6.61
CA HIS A 46 0.10 9.48 6.02
C HIS A 46 0.82 9.09 4.73
N TYR A 47 1.28 7.85 4.66
CA TYR A 47 2.05 7.32 3.53
C TYR A 47 1.33 6.12 2.91
N PRO A 48 0.67 6.29 1.76
CA PRO A 48 0.16 5.16 1.00
C PRO A 48 1.31 4.29 0.47
N VAL A 49 1.30 3.01 0.83
CA VAL A 49 2.28 2.00 0.39
C VAL A 49 1.55 0.93 -0.38
N ILE A 50 1.94 0.73 -1.64
CA ILE A 50 1.34 -0.24 -2.55
C ILE A 50 2.13 -1.55 -2.46
N SER A 51 1.44 -2.68 -2.35
CA SER A 51 2.09 -3.98 -2.20
C SER A 51 2.97 -4.34 -3.41
N GLY A 52 4.01 -5.11 -3.12
CA GLY A 52 5.05 -5.54 -4.04
C GLY A 52 5.13 -7.07 -4.09
N PRO A 53 6.33 -7.63 -4.35
CA PRO A 53 6.49 -9.09 -4.44
C PRO A 53 6.36 -9.77 -3.07
N PHE A 54 6.06 -11.07 -3.12
CA PHE A 54 6.25 -11.97 -2.00
C PHE A 54 7.74 -12.23 -1.77
N VAL A 55 8.13 -12.39 -0.51
CA VAL A 55 9.45 -12.89 -0.10
C VAL A 55 9.25 -14.00 0.92
N ASP A 56 10.03 -15.08 0.79
CA ASP A 56 10.00 -16.26 1.66
C ASP A 56 10.87 -16.10 2.92
N ALA A 57 11.81 -15.15 2.90
CA ALA A 57 12.68 -14.85 4.02
C ALA A 57 12.55 -13.42 4.54
N ALA A 58 12.76 -13.26 5.85
CA ALA A 58 12.94 -11.97 6.49
C ALA A 58 14.35 -11.41 6.25
N CYS A 59 14.50 -10.09 6.36
CA CYS A 59 15.82 -9.46 6.36
C CYS A 59 16.57 -9.78 7.67
N THR A 60 17.87 -10.05 7.59
CA THR A 60 18.73 -10.23 8.77
C THR A 60 18.81 -8.96 9.64
N SER A 61 18.71 -7.78 9.01
CA SER A 61 18.69 -6.49 9.68
C SER A 61 17.51 -5.67 9.17
N LYS A 62 16.69 -5.15 10.11
CA LYS A 62 15.63 -4.17 9.83
C LYS A 62 16.20 -2.78 10.07
N GLN A 63 15.82 -1.83 9.21
CA GLN A 63 16.36 -0.47 9.24
C GLN A 63 15.37 0.51 9.85
N ILE A 64 15.86 1.32 10.77
CA ILE A 64 15.24 2.58 11.16
C ILE A 64 16.13 3.66 10.56
N ILE A 65 15.56 4.56 9.77
CA ILE A 65 16.29 5.72 9.23
C ILE A 65 15.80 6.99 9.90
N GLU A 66 16.70 7.94 10.13
CA GLU A 66 16.35 9.26 10.63
C GLU A 66 16.56 10.30 9.53
N ILE A 67 15.50 11.04 9.20
CA ILE A 67 15.54 12.12 8.20
C ILE A 67 14.95 13.36 8.86
N ASN A 68 15.72 14.46 8.88
CA ASN A 68 15.31 15.73 9.48
C ASN A 68 14.78 15.58 10.91
N GLY A 69 15.41 14.72 11.73
CA GLY A 69 15.01 14.47 13.12
C GLY A 69 13.80 13.55 13.30
N HIS A 70 13.23 13.02 12.22
CA HIS A 70 12.13 12.05 12.27
C HIS A 70 12.61 10.64 12.00
N LYS A 71 12.17 9.69 12.82
CA LYS A 71 12.54 8.27 12.70
C LYS A 71 11.49 7.51 11.90
N TYR A 72 11.94 6.79 10.88
CA TYR A 72 11.11 6.01 9.99
C TYR A 72 11.46 4.53 10.11
N ASP A 73 10.47 3.71 10.44
CA ASP A 73 10.59 2.27 10.28
C ASP A 73 10.50 1.91 8.79
N MET A 74 11.60 1.46 8.20
CA MET A 74 11.65 1.09 6.79
C MET A 74 10.78 -0.12 6.46
N CYS A 75 10.42 -0.95 7.45
CA CYS A 75 9.46 -2.03 7.24
C CYS A 75 8.07 -1.49 6.90
N ALA A 76 7.69 -0.29 7.38
CA ALA A 76 6.43 0.36 7.05
C ALA A 76 6.37 0.79 5.57
N PHE A 77 7.49 1.22 4.99
CA PHE A 77 7.59 1.61 3.57
C PHE A 77 7.90 0.43 2.64
N CYS A 78 8.39 -0.68 3.20
CA CYS A 78 8.71 -1.87 2.44
C CYS A 78 7.45 -2.48 1.84
N ARG A 79 7.46 -2.64 0.51
CA ARG A 79 6.33 -3.14 -0.27
C ARG A 79 6.16 -4.66 -0.23
N ALA A 80 7.18 -5.39 0.22
CA ALA A 80 7.15 -6.85 0.19
C ALA A 80 6.03 -7.42 1.09
N SER A 81 5.36 -8.46 0.59
CA SER A 81 4.60 -9.39 1.44
C SER A 81 5.61 -10.31 2.12
N CYS A 82 5.93 -10.01 3.37
CA CYS A 82 7.05 -10.56 4.13
C CYS A 82 6.55 -11.28 5.38
N PRO A 83 7.17 -12.40 5.80
CA PRO A 83 6.75 -13.16 6.97
C PRO A 83 6.74 -12.36 8.29
N GLU A 84 7.49 -11.27 8.37
CA GLU A 84 7.60 -10.42 9.58
C GLU A 84 6.55 -9.33 9.69
N LYS A 85 5.69 -9.14 8.69
CA LYS A 85 4.75 -8.00 8.64
C LYS A 85 3.31 -8.48 8.51
N PRO A 86 2.36 -7.91 9.27
CA PRO A 86 0.96 -8.34 9.27
C PRO A 86 0.14 -7.74 8.10
N PHE A 87 0.80 -7.19 7.07
CA PHE A 87 0.15 -6.51 5.95
C PHE A 87 0.67 -7.00 4.61
N PHE A 88 -0.15 -6.81 3.57
CA PHE A 88 0.01 -7.43 2.25
C PHE A 88 -0.09 -8.96 2.28
N ILE A 89 -0.81 -9.49 3.26
CA ILE A 89 -1.16 -10.91 3.39
C ILE A 89 -2.68 -10.97 3.54
N GLU A 90 -3.31 -11.89 2.83
CA GLU A 90 -4.75 -12.11 2.85
C GLU A 90 -5.18 -12.56 4.26
N ALA A 91 -6.25 -11.96 4.78
CA ALA A 91 -6.59 -12.03 6.21
C ALA A 91 -7.16 -13.38 6.65
N GLU A 92 -7.70 -14.18 5.73
CA GLU A 92 -8.36 -15.47 6.00
C GLU A 92 -7.46 -16.65 5.60
N THR A 93 -6.78 -16.54 4.47
CA THR A 93 -6.03 -17.61 3.79
C THR A 93 -4.52 -17.52 4.00
N GLY A 94 -3.99 -16.36 4.41
CA GLY A 94 -2.55 -16.15 4.53
C GLY A 94 -1.82 -16.00 3.19
N ILE A 95 -2.55 -15.91 2.07
CA ILE A 95 -1.95 -15.79 0.74
C ILE A 95 -1.32 -14.39 0.56
N PRO A 96 -0.10 -14.28 0.02
CA PRO A 96 0.53 -12.99 -0.30
C PRO A 96 -0.31 -12.13 -1.26
N LEU A 97 -0.45 -10.84 -0.94
CA LEU A 97 -1.17 -9.87 -1.76
C LEU A 97 -0.21 -9.01 -2.56
N LYS A 98 -0.26 -9.10 -3.89
CA LYS A 98 0.50 -8.26 -4.82
C LYS A 98 -0.42 -7.34 -5.63
N CYS A 99 -0.03 -6.09 -5.80
CA CYS A 99 -0.73 -5.15 -6.68
C CYS A 99 -0.60 -5.60 -8.14
N ASP A 100 -1.74 -5.60 -8.83
CA ASP A 100 -1.91 -6.01 -10.22
C ASP A 100 -2.42 -4.86 -11.10
N PHE A 101 -2.33 -3.62 -10.60
CA PHE A 101 -2.86 -2.40 -11.25
C PHE A 101 -4.37 -2.46 -11.59
N CYS A 102 -5.10 -3.36 -10.94
CA CYS A 102 -6.50 -3.64 -11.25
C CYS A 102 -6.71 -4.08 -12.71
N GLY A 103 -5.73 -4.80 -13.28
CA GLY A 103 -5.82 -5.41 -14.60
C GLY A 103 -4.96 -4.73 -15.67
N ILE A 104 -5.15 -5.21 -16.91
CA ILE A 104 -4.52 -4.71 -18.13
C ILE A 104 -5.66 -4.42 -19.12
N PRO A 105 -5.88 -3.16 -19.55
CA PRO A 105 -5.10 -1.97 -19.21
C PRO A 105 -5.22 -1.56 -17.73
N PRO A 106 -4.22 -0.86 -17.16
CA PRO A 106 -4.26 -0.40 -15.77
C PRO A 106 -5.51 0.44 -15.47
N SER A 107 -6.23 0.07 -14.42
CA SER A 107 -7.42 0.81 -13.96
C SER A 107 -7.48 0.85 -12.42
N PRO A 108 -6.45 1.40 -11.75
CA PRO A 108 -6.29 1.32 -10.30
C PRO A 108 -7.44 2.02 -9.56
N SER A 109 -8.25 1.23 -8.84
CA SER A 109 -9.37 1.76 -8.05
C SER A 109 -8.91 2.73 -6.96
N CYS A 110 -7.73 2.49 -6.38
CA CYS A 110 -7.14 3.37 -5.36
C CYS A 110 -6.87 4.80 -5.87
N VAL A 111 -6.46 4.95 -7.14
CA VAL A 111 -6.28 6.26 -7.79
C VAL A 111 -7.64 6.92 -8.02
N ARG A 112 -8.60 6.19 -8.61
CA ARG A 112 -9.95 6.70 -8.90
C ARG A 112 -10.67 7.25 -7.67
N TRP A 113 -10.47 6.64 -6.51
CA TRP A 113 -11.11 7.02 -5.24
C TRP A 113 -10.28 8.00 -4.39
N CYS A 114 -9.11 8.43 -4.87
CA CYS A 114 -8.27 9.37 -4.13
C CYS A 114 -8.67 10.83 -4.41
N ASN A 115 -9.71 11.31 -3.73
CA ASN A 115 -10.24 12.67 -3.94
C ASN A 115 -9.22 13.78 -3.63
N SER A 116 -8.21 13.53 -2.79
CA SER A 116 -7.17 14.52 -2.49
C SER A 116 -6.07 14.61 -3.56
N GLY A 117 -6.08 13.72 -4.56
CA GLY A 117 -5.05 13.67 -5.59
C GLY A 117 -3.68 13.24 -5.06
N ALA A 118 -3.64 12.51 -3.94
CA ALA A 118 -2.41 11.94 -3.39
C ALA A 118 -1.89 10.74 -4.19
N LEU A 119 -2.75 10.10 -5.00
CA LEU A 119 -2.43 8.97 -5.85
C LEU A 119 -2.75 9.32 -7.29
N GLU A 120 -1.78 9.17 -8.19
CA GLU A 120 -1.92 9.52 -9.60
C GLU A 120 -1.29 8.39 -10.44
N LEU A 121 -2.06 7.84 -11.39
CA LEU A 121 -1.50 6.96 -12.42
C LEU A 121 -0.74 7.85 -13.39
N VAL A 122 0.57 7.62 -13.53
CA VAL A 122 1.40 8.35 -14.47
C VAL A 122 1.81 7.41 -15.59
N ASP A 123 1.59 7.87 -16.82
CA ASP A 123 2.17 7.28 -18.01
C ASP A 123 3.68 7.61 -18.05
N ASP A 124 4.47 6.76 -18.70
CA ASP A 124 5.92 6.98 -18.78
C ASP A 124 6.28 8.24 -19.57
#